data_AF-A0A2V2ALT3-F1
#
_entry.id   AF-A0A2V2ALT3-F1
#
_cell.length_a   1.000
_cell.length_b   1.000
_cell.length_c   1.000
_cell.angle_alpha   90.00
_cell.angle_beta   90.00
_cell.angle_gamma   90.00
#
_symmetry.space_group_name_H-M   'P 1'
#
loop_
_entity.id
_entity.type
_entity.pdbx_description
1 polymer ?
#
loop_
_entity_poly.entity_id
_entity_poly.type
_entity_poly.pdbx_seq_one_letter_code
_entity_poly.pdbx_strand_id
1 'polypeptide(L)'
;MLGLPSIPAFCLRPRDLRRGAVLTMAFLTAVGAGAYTGCWDREEGAAAAAALTGAPTAEAPRETGTADREAVARAVAEAVAEGKSGKKAAQEVVSRSGDRWGTVYDQGEYAAFAEGLDGRWTGVGVWAGRAADGVIKVDRVQPGSPAARAGLRAGDRLLSVDGHAVTGLAVTDVVGLLRGDAGTPVVLNLSRDGADLTETVRREQLRTEPVTVRQRPDGVTVIKVASFTRGSGDRVKAAVRAAPAGEGVVLDLRGNPGGLVTEAVTAASAFLDGGLVATYDVRGDQRVLYAAEGGDTTRPLVALVDGGTMSAAELVTGALQDRGRAVAVGSRTFGKGSVQMPTELPDGSVAELTVGTYRTPAGRSLDGEGITPDVPAGERVEERAVTVLGGLGVGP
;
A
#
# COMPACT_ATOMS: atom_id res chain seq x y z
N MET A 1 -38.07 -48.50 -6.11
CA MET A 1 -36.71 -48.17 -6.57
C MET A 1 -36.80 -46.95 -7.49
N LEU A 2 -36.50 -45.77 -6.94
CA LEU A 2 -36.48 -44.50 -7.66
C LEU A 2 -35.11 -44.34 -8.33
N GLY A 3 -35.08 -44.22 -9.66
CA GLY A 3 -33.88 -43.92 -10.43
C GLY A 3 -33.70 -42.40 -10.57
N LEU A 4 -32.58 -41.89 -10.07
CA LEU A 4 -32.15 -40.50 -10.16
C LEU A 4 -31.71 -40.14 -11.59
N PRO A 5 -32.04 -38.95 -12.12
CA PRO A 5 -31.44 -38.45 -13.35
C PRO A 5 -30.09 -37.77 -13.06
N SER A 6 -29.14 -38.06 -13.95
CA SER A 6 -27.75 -37.62 -13.97
C SER A 6 -27.62 -36.10 -14.13
N ILE A 7 -26.80 -35.47 -13.28
CA ILE A 7 -26.43 -34.06 -13.36
C ILE A 7 -25.37 -33.89 -14.48
N PRO A 8 -25.53 -32.97 -15.44
CA PRO A 8 -24.46 -32.69 -16.40
C PRO A 8 -23.35 -31.85 -15.75
N ALA A 9 -22.11 -32.29 -15.98
CA ALA A 9 -20.90 -31.62 -15.55
C ALA A 9 -20.84 -30.17 -16.06
N PHE A 10 -20.85 -29.21 -15.14
CA PHE A 10 -20.50 -27.83 -15.42
C PHE A 10 -18.99 -27.75 -15.70
N CYS A 11 -18.60 -27.86 -16.97
CA CYS A 11 -17.32 -27.38 -17.44
C CYS A 11 -17.34 -25.83 -17.37
N LEU A 12 -16.82 -25.28 -16.27
CA LEU A 12 -16.53 -23.85 -16.16
C LEU A 12 -15.43 -23.50 -17.17
N ARG A 13 -15.81 -22.82 -18.25
CA ARG A 13 -14.87 -22.20 -19.19
C ARG A 13 -14.31 -20.92 -18.55
N PRO A 14 -13.00 -20.63 -18.66
CA PRO A 14 -12.36 -19.47 -18.04
C PRO A 14 -12.60 -18.16 -18.83
N ARG A 15 -13.87 -17.83 -19.13
CA ARG A 15 -14.23 -16.61 -19.89
C ARG A 15 -15.23 -15.65 -19.20
N ASP A 16 -15.59 -15.89 -17.95
CA ASP A 16 -16.59 -15.06 -17.24
C ASP A 16 -16.03 -14.09 -16.17
N LEU A 17 -14.71 -13.85 -16.14
CA LEU A 17 -14.14 -12.71 -15.40
C LEU A 17 -14.47 -11.41 -16.14
N ARG A 18 -15.70 -10.91 -15.95
CA ARG A 18 -16.10 -9.59 -16.41
C ARG A 18 -15.21 -8.53 -15.78
N ARG A 19 -14.47 -7.85 -16.66
CA ARG A 19 -13.68 -6.64 -16.50
C ARG A 19 -14.46 -5.55 -15.75
N GLY A 20 -14.13 -5.35 -14.48
CA GLY A 20 -14.37 -4.09 -13.77
C GLY A 20 -13.02 -3.43 -13.54
N ALA A 21 -12.80 -2.22 -14.07
CA ALA A 21 -11.62 -1.44 -13.72
C ALA A 21 -11.73 -1.05 -12.23
N VAL A 22 -10.94 -1.70 -11.38
CA VAL A 22 -10.89 -1.37 -9.96
C VAL A 22 -9.94 -0.19 -9.79
N LEU A 23 -10.47 0.93 -9.27
CA LEU A 23 -9.67 2.11 -8.98
C LEU A 23 -8.66 1.78 -7.88
N THR A 24 -7.39 1.74 -8.27
CA THR A 24 -6.29 1.46 -7.36
C THR A 24 -5.46 2.71 -7.22
N MET A 25 -5.19 3.05 -5.96
CA MET A 25 -4.30 4.14 -5.58
C MET A 25 -3.22 3.54 -4.69
N ALA A 26 -2.67 2.40 -5.11
CA ALA A 26 -1.55 1.74 -4.45
C ALA A 26 -0.29 2.08 -5.23
N PHE A 27 0.80 2.34 -4.53
CA PHE A 27 2.13 2.25 -5.14
C PHE A 27 2.79 1.02 -4.54
N LEU A 28 2.60 -0.14 -5.18
CA LEU A 28 3.49 -1.26 -4.90
C LEU A 28 4.75 -0.97 -5.69
N THR A 29 5.78 -0.49 -5.01
CA THR A 29 7.12 -0.58 -5.56
C THR A 29 7.39 -2.05 -5.87
N ALA A 30 7.30 -2.45 -7.14
CA ALA A 30 8.34 -3.31 -7.68
C ALA A 30 9.60 -2.45 -7.57
N VAL A 31 10.37 -2.60 -6.48
CA VAL A 31 11.58 -1.79 -6.30
C VAL A 31 12.52 -2.15 -7.43
N GLY A 32 12.54 -1.26 -8.42
CA GLY A 32 13.25 -1.39 -9.68
C GLY A 32 13.24 -0.07 -10.45
N ALA A 33 13.27 1.06 -9.74
CA ALA A 33 13.64 2.40 -10.26
C ALA A 33 13.82 3.45 -9.13
N GLY A 34 14.23 3.03 -7.92
CA GLY A 34 14.31 3.91 -6.75
C GLY A 34 15.64 4.66 -6.57
N ALA A 35 16.56 4.61 -7.53
CA ALA A 35 17.89 5.21 -7.40
C ALA A 35 18.05 6.59 -8.09
N TYR A 36 16.98 7.18 -8.65
CA TYR A 36 17.11 8.44 -9.40
C TYR A 36 16.30 9.63 -8.89
N THR A 37 15.56 9.50 -7.78
CA THR A 37 14.78 10.63 -7.21
C THR A 37 15.27 11.13 -5.86
N GLY A 38 16.30 10.54 -5.26
CA GLY A 38 16.94 11.08 -4.06
C GLY A 38 15.99 11.32 -2.87
N CYS A 39 14.83 10.66 -2.83
CA CYS A 39 13.85 10.88 -1.76
C CYS A 39 14.11 10.04 -0.51
N TRP A 40 14.93 9.00 -0.60
CA TRP A 40 15.27 8.11 0.51
C TRP A 40 16.77 8.19 0.74
N ASP A 41 17.21 9.20 1.49
CA ASP A 41 18.33 9.18 2.43
C ASP A 41 18.70 10.62 2.81
N ARG A 42 18.23 11.05 3.98
CA ARG A 42 18.99 11.95 4.86
C ARG A 42 18.42 11.86 6.27
N GLU A 43 19.19 11.22 7.14
CA GLU A 43 19.19 11.53 8.56
C GLU A 43 19.45 13.03 8.72
N GLU A 44 18.50 13.77 9.29
CA GLU A 44 18.72 15.14 9.75
C GLU A 44 18.22 15.32 11.19
N GLY A 45 18.86 14.62 12.11
CA GLY A 45 19.04 15.12 13.47
C GLY A 45 20.30 15.98 13.51
N ALA A 46 20.19 17.30 13.27
CA ALA A 46 21.11 18.37 13.76
C ALA A 46 20.99 19.72 13.02
N ALA A 47 20.14 19.87 11.98
CA ALA A 47 20.05 21.12 11.22
C ALA A 47 18.87 22.05 11.61
N ALA A 48 18.20 21.79 12.73
CA ALA A 48 16.98 22.53 13.12
C ALA A 48 17.22 23.92 13.78
N ALA A 49 18.45 24.45 13.80
CA ALA A 49 18.76 25.72 14.48
C ALA A 49 19.30 26.84 13.58
N ALA A 50 19.44 26.64 12.26
CA ALA A 50 20.06 27.64 11.37
C ALA A 50 19.18 28.11 10.19
N ALA A 51 17.94 27.62 10.04
CA ALA A 51 17.08 27.95 8.89
C ALA A 51 16.07 29.09 9.13
N LEU A 52 16.22 29.87 10.20
CA LEU A 52 15.47 31.10 10.42
C LEU A 52 16.22 32.27 9.76
N THR A 53 16.08 32.45 8.44
CA THR A 53 16.25 33.76 7.73
C THR A 53 16.10 33.70 6.20
N GLY A 54 15.92 32.53 5.56
CA GLY A 54 15.71 32.45 4.11
C GLY A 54 14.26 32.12 3.75
N ALA A 55 13.53 33.06 3.16
CA ALA A 55 12.25 32.76 2.52
C ALA A 55 12.45 31.73 1.38
N PRO A 56 11.68 30.64 1.31
CA PRO A 56 11.79 29.72 0.20
C PRO A 56 11.15 30.37 -1.04
N THR A 57 11.92 30.54 -2.10
CA THR A 57 11.38 30.83 -3.42
C THR A 57 10.54 29.65 -3.86
N ALA A 58 9.22 29.87 -4.00
CA ALA A 58 8.30 28.89 -4.55
C ALA A 58 8.71 28.56 -5.99
N GLU A 59 9.29 27.39 -6.19
CA GLU A 59 9.43 26.80 -7.53
C GLU A 59 8.02 26.40 -7.98
N ALA A 60 7.60 26.86 -9.17
CA ALA A 60 6.28 26.56 -9.70
C ALA A 60 6.07 25.04 -9.86
N PRO A 61 4.86 24.50 -9.65
CA PRO A 61 4.59 23.09 -9.86
C PRO A 61 4.90 22.72 -11.32
N ARG A 62 5.85 21.80 -11.55
CA ARG A 62 6.02 21.21 -12.88
C ARG A 62 4.76 20.41 -13.19
N GLU A 63 4.06 20.72 -14.28
CA GLU A 63 2.96 19.90 -14.77
C GLU A 63 3.46 18.45 -14.89
N THR A 64 2.86 17.55 -14.11
CA THR A 64 3.13 16.12 -14.22
C THR A 64 2.51 15.64 -15.53
N GLY A 65 3.35 15.20 -16.47
CA GLY A 65 2.87 14.63 -17.73
C GLY A 65 2.05 13.36 -17.46
N THR A 66 1.13 13.03 -18.36
CA THR A 66 0.40 11.75 -18.32
C THR A 66 0.72 10.95 -19.57
N ALA A 67 0.92 9.64 -19.44
CA ALA A 67 1.17 8.79 -20.61
C ALA A 67 -0.08 8.68 -21.49
N ASP A 68 0.08 8.91 -22.80
CA ASP A 68 -0.99 8.68 -23.77
C ASP A 68 -1.19 7.16 -23.95
N ARG A 69 -2.38 6.70 -23.55
CA ARG A 69 -2.80 5.30 -23.65
C ARG A 69 -2.72 4.75 -25.07
N GLU A 70 -3.14 5.51 -26.07
CA GLU A 70 -3.14 5.06 -27.47
C GLU A 70 -1.72 4.99 -28.02
N ALA A 71 -0.86 5.93 -27.61
CA ALA A 71 0.56 5.87 -27.95
C ALA A 71 1.24 4.64 -27.34
N VAL A 72 0.97 4.33 -26.07
CA VAL A 72 1.49 3.13 -25.39
C VAL A 72 1.01 1.86 -26.11
N ALA A 73 -0.28 1.76 -26.41
CA ALA A 73 -0.86 0.59 -27.09
C ALA A 73 -0.28 0.40 -28.51
N ARG A 74 -0.06 1.49 -29.24
CA ARG A 74 0.53 1.47 -30.59
C ARG A 74 1.97 0.99 -30.57
N ALA A 75 2.78 1.52 -29.65
CA ALA A 75 4.18 1.10 -29.49
C ALA A 75 4.30 -0.40 -29.16
N VAL A 76 3.39 -0.92 -28.34
CA VAL A 76 3.31 -2.36 -28.05
C VAL A 76 2.99 -3.15 -29.32
N ALA A 77 1.97 -2.74 -30.07
CA ALA A 77 1.55 -3.45 -31.28
C ALA A 77 2.66 -3.50 -32.34
N GLU A 78 3.35 -2.38 -32.56
CA GLU A 78 4.50 -2.27 -33.48
C GLU A 78 5.66 -3.16 -33.02
N ALA A 79 6.05 -3.09 -31.75
CA ALA A 79 7.13 -3.89 -31.21
C ALA A 79 6.84 -5.40 -31.34
N VAL A 80 5.62 -5.83 -31.04
CA VAL A 80 5.22 -7.24 -31.16
C VAL A 80 5.24 -7.70 -32.62
N ALA A 81 4.78 -6.86 -33.57
CA ALA A 81 4.83 -7.16 -35.00
C ALA A 81 6.27 -7.34 -35.50
N GLU A 82 7.24 -6.67 -34.87
CA GLU A 82 8.68 -6.82 -35.15
C GLU A 82 9.36 -7.95 -34.35
N GLY A 83 8.61 -8.73 -33.57
CA GLY A 83 9.16 -9.79 -32.71
C GLY A 83 9.92 -9.27 -31.48
N LYS A 84 9.72 -8.01 -31.11
CA LYS A 84 10.30 -7.36 -29.93
C LYS A 84 9.35 -7.42 -28.74
N SER A 85 9.85 -7.08 -27.55
CA SER A 85 9.07 -7.08 -26.31
C SER A 85 8.10 -5.89 -26.26
N GLY A 86 6.80 -6.17 -26.21
CA GLY A 86 5.75 -5.16 -26.04
C GLY A 86 5.85 -4.40 -24.71
N LYS A 87 6.03 -5.11 -23.59
CA LYS A 87 6.32 -4.50 -22.27
C LYS A 87 7.44 -3.45 -22.31
N LYS A 88 8.59 -3.77 -22.93
CA LYS A 88 9.71 -2.82 -23.01
C LYS A 88 9.35 -1.58 -23.83
N ALA A 89 8.63 -1.74 -24.93
CA ALA A 89 8.15 -0.62 -25.75
C ALA A 89 7.17 0.27 -24.96
N ALA A 90 6.23 -0.32 -24.21
CA ALA A 90 5.33 0.41 -23.34
C ALA A 90 6.09 1.18 -22.24
N GLN A 91 7.07 0.55 -21.59
CA GLN A 91 7.92 1.19 -20.58
C GLN A 91 8.70 2.39 -21.16
N GLU A 92 9.18 2.29 -22.39
CA GLU A 92 9.87 3.37 -23.08
C GLU A 92 8.94 4.57 -23.33
N VAL A 93 7.71 4.34 -23.78
CA VAL A 93 6.71 5.41 -23.96
C VAL A 93 6.34 6.05 -22.64
N VAL A 94 6.05 5.25 -21.60
CA VAL A 94 5.67 5.75 -20.28
C VAL A 94 6.80 6.59 -19.68
N SER A 95 8.04 6.11 -19.71
CA SER A 95 9.19 6.84 -19.14
C SER A 95 9.45 8.19 -19.81
N ARG A 96 9.12 8.34 -21.10
CA ARG A 96 9.26 9.59 -21.85
C ARG A 96 8.07 10.55 -21.69
N SER A 97 6.95 10.07 -21.15
CA SER A 97 5.71 10.86 -21.06
C SER A 97 5.70 11.90 -19.94
N GLY A 98 6.62 11.80 -18.98
CA GLY A 98 6.57 12.59 -17.76
C GLY A 98 5.60 12.05 -16.69
N ASP A 99 4.92 10.93 -16.95
CA ASP A 99 4.10 10.23 -15.96
C ASP A 99 4.98 9.59 -14.88
N ARG A 100 5.14 10.32 -13.78
CA ARG A 100 5.97 9.90 -12.63
C ARG A 100 5.49 8.60 -11.99
N TRP A 101 4.22 8.27 -12.13
CA TRP A 101 3.59 7.12 -11.45
C TRP A 101 3.28 5.97 -12.40
N GLY A 102 3.35 6.22 -13.71
CA GLY A 102 3.09 5.24 -14.75
C GLY A 102 3.96 4.00 -14.61
N THR A 103 3.33 2.84 -14.54
CA THR A 103 4.02 1.54 -14.41
C THR A 103 3.48 0.56 -15.44
N VAL A 104 4.35 -0.30 -15.97
CA VAL A 104 3.96 -1.35 -16.92
C VAL A 104 4.35 -2.70 -16.35
N TYR A 105 3.37 -3.58 -16.28
CA TYR A 105 3.47 -4.94 -15.78
C TYR A 105 3.30 -5.93 -16.93
N ASP A 106 4.02 -7.05 -16.92
CA ASP A 106 3.54 -8.22 -17.67
C ASP A 106 2.35 -8.89 -16.96
N GLN A 107 1.79 -9.94 -17.58
CA GLN A 107 0.63 -10.66 -17.07
C GLN A 107 0.89 -11.26 -15.67
N GLY A 108 2.08 -11.80 -15.42
CA GLY A 108 2.43 -12.44 -14.16
C GLY A 108 2.62 -11.41 -13.06
N GLU A 109 3.34 -10.32 -13.35
CA GLU A 109 3.52 -9.20 -12.43
C GLU A 109 2.19 -8.55 -12.06
N TYR A 110 1.29 -8.32 -13.03
CA TYR A 110 -0.01 -7.73 -12.76
C TYR A 110 -0.92 -8.67 -11.95
N ALA A 111 -0.86 -9.99 -12.22
CA ALA A 111 -1.58 -10.98 -11.42
C ALA A 111 -1.09 -10.96 -9.95
N ALA A 112 0.22 -10.93 -9.72
CA ALA A 112 0.78 -10.83 -8.37
C ALA A 112 0.41 -9.51 -7.67
N PHE A 113 0.39 -8.39 -8.40
CA PHE A 113 -0.09 -7.10 -7.91
C PHE A 113 -1.57 -7.17 -7.48
N ALA A 114 -2.43 -7.73 -8.33
CA ALA A 114 -3.86 -7.90 -8.05
C ALA A 114 -4.12 -8.83 -6.86
N GLU A 115 -3.36 -9.92 -6.71
CA GLU A 115 -3.41 -10.76 -5.51
C GLU A 115 -3.08 -9.95 -4.24
N GLY A 116 -2.05 -9.10 -4.31
CA GLY A 116 -1.66 -8.21 -3.23
C GLY A 116 -2.80 -7.30 -2.76
N LEU A 117 -3.59 -6.75 -3.69
CA LEU A 117 -4.78 -5.93 -3.38
C LEU A 117 -5.90 -6.74 -2.74
N ASP A 118 -5.99 -8.04 -3.03
CA ASP A 118 -6.88 -8.97 -2.33
C ASP A 118 -6.34 -9.38 -0.94
N GLY A 119 -5.20 -8.81 -0.52
CA GLY A 119 -4.51 -9.18 0.72
C GLY A 119 -3.91 -10.57 0.64
N ARG A 120 -3.65 -11.07 -0.57
CA ARG A 120 -3.09 -12.39 -0.85
C ARG A 120 -1.71 -12.24 -1.46
N TRP A 121 -0.83 -13.18 -1.16
CA TRP A 121 0.44 -13.28 -1.86
C TRP A 121 0.97 -14.69 -1.76
N THR A 122 1.75 -15.12 -2.74
CA THR A 122 2.31 -16.48 -2.76
C THR A 122 3.78 -16.46 -2.41
N GLY A 123 4.18 -17.26 -1.42
CA GLY A 123 5.57 -17.38 -0.98
C GLY A 123 5.70 -18.16 0.31
N VAL A 124 6.74 -17.88 1.09
CA VAL A 124 7.09 -18.68 2.29
C VAL A 124 6.62 -18.10 3.62
N GLY A 125 6.21 -16.83 3.67
CA GLY A 125 5.72 -16.18 4.90
C GLY A 125 6.77 -15.51 5.75
N VAL A 126 7.77 -14.87 5.12
CA VAL A 126 8.80 -14.09 5.81
C VAL A 126 8.83 -12.66 5.32
N TRP A 127 9.21 -11.75 6.22
CA TRP A 127 9.68 -10.41 5.88
C TRP A 127 11.19 -10.41 6.05
N ALA A 128 11.90 -9.95 5.01
CA ALA A 128 13.34 -9.87 5.01
C ALA A 128 13.78 -8.40 5.01
N GLY A 129 14.85 -8.12 5.73
CA GLY A 129 15.48 -6.81 5.79
C GLY A 129 16.99 -6.95 5.65
N ARG A 130 17.68 -5.82 5.54
CA ARG A 130 19.13 -5.77 5.56
C ARG A 130 19.61 -5.52 6.99
N ALA A 131 20.49 -6.38 7.48
CA ALA A 131 21.18 -6.19 8.75
C ALA A 131 22.24 -5.07 8.62
N ALA A 132 22.75 -4.57 9.75
CA ALA A 132 23.76 -3.52 9.77
C ALA A 132 25.08 -3.91 9.06
N ASP A 133 25.37 -5.21 8.99
CA ASP A 133 26.52 -5.76 8.28
C ASP A 133 26.23 -6.10 6.81
N GLY A 134 25.08 -5.67 6.28
CA GLY A 134 24.71 -5.82 4.88
C GLY A 134 24.08 -7.17 4.51
N VAL A 135 24.08 -8.16 5.42
CA VAL A 135 23.49 -9.48 5.19
C VAL A 135 21.95 -9.40 5.23
N ILE A 136 21.29 -10.20 4.39
CA ILE A 136 19.83 -10.31 4.42
C ILE A 136 19.42 -11.14 5.64
N LYS A 137 18.56 -10.57 6.48
CA LYS A 137 18.02 -11.23 7.67
C LYS A 137 16.51 -11.37 7.59
N VAL A 138 15.98 -12.37 8.26
CA VAL A 138 14.55 -12.52 8.50
C VAL A 138 14.16 -11.55 9.62
N ASP A 139 13.38 -10.52 9.31
CA ASP A 139 12.87 -9.57 10.29
C ASP A 139 11.67 -10.14 11.06
N ARG A 140 10.83 -10.89 10.35
CA ARG A 140 9.60 -11.47 10.91
C ARG A 140 9.21 -12.72 10.13
N VAL A 141 8.57 -13.65 10.84
CA VAL A 141 7.96 -14.85 10.27
C VAL A 141 6.48 -14.81 10.57
N GLN A 142 5.64 -15.06 9.56
CA GLN A 142 4.19 -15.07 9.73
C GLN A 142 3.78 -16.32 10.52
N PRO A 143 3.02 -16.21 11.62
CA PRO A 143 2.51 -17.37 12.34
C PRO A 143 1.71 -18.30 11.42
N GLY A 144 1.92 -19.61 11.55
CA GLY A 144 1.23 -20.62 10.74
C GLY A 144 1.67 -20.71 9.28
N SER A 145 2.61 -19.88 8.81
CA SER A 145 3.14 -19.94 7.44
C SER A 145 4.05 -21.15 7.17
N PRO A 146 4.36 -21.47 5.89
CA PRO A 146 5.35 -22.48 5.54
C PRO A 146 6.70 -22.28 6.24
N ALA A 147 7.21 -21.05 6.28
CA ALA A 147 8.47 -20.72 6.95
C ALA A 147 8.40 -20.99 8.46
N ALA A 148 7.29 -20.63 9.12
CA ALA A 148 7.10 -20.92 10.54
C ALA A 148 7.10 -22.44 10.81
N ARG A 149 6.43 -23.23 9.95
CA ARG A 149 6.38 -24.70 10.07
C ARG A 149 7.74 -25.36 9.78
N ALA A 150 8.54 -24.75 8.90
CA ALA A 150 9.92 -25.14 8.65
C ALA A 150 10.90 -24.63 9.74
N GLY A 151 10.42 -23.96 10.79
CA GLY A 151 11.23 -23.57 11.93
C GLY A 151 12.10 -22.34 11.71
N LEU A 152 11.83 -21.54 10.67
CA LEU A 152 12.46 -20.23 10.48
C LEU A 152 12.05 -19.27 11.61
N ARG A 153 12.96 -18.38 11.97
CA ARG A 153 12.81 -17.42 13.07
C ARG A 153 13.29 -16.05 12.65
N ALA A 154 12.74 -15.03 13.32
CA ALA A 154 13.30 -13.69 13.23
C ALA A 154 14.77 -13.73 13.73
N GLY A 155 15.65 -13.05 13.00
CA GLY A 155 17.10 -13.05 13.23
C GLY A 155 17.88 -14.03 12.35
N ASP A 156 17.23 -15.01 11.71
CA ASP A 156 17.92 -15.91 10.77
C ASP A 156 18.55 -15.12 9.63
N ARG A 157 19.79 -15.43 9.29
CA ARG A 157 20.52 -14.81 8.18
C ARG A 157 20.35 -15.65 6.94
N LEU A 158 19.80 -15.09 5.88
CA LEU A 158 19.60 -15.79 4.61
C LEU A 158 20.88 -15.72 3.78
N LEU A 159 21.44 -16.89 3.46
CA LEU A 159 22.70 -17.06 2.73
C LEU A 159 22.46 -17.32 1.24
N SER A 160 21.52 -18.21 0.91
CA SER A 160 21.08 -18.46 -0.47
C SER A 160 19.64 -18.96 -0.57
N VAL A 161 19.06 -18.79 -1.76
CA VAL A 161 17.72 -19.27 -2.14
C VAL A 161 17.85 -20.07 -3.43
N ASP A 162 17.40 -21.33 -3.43
CA ASP A 162 17.54 -22.27 -4.56
C ASP A 162 18.97 -22.29 -5.14
N GLY A 163 19.97 -22.30 -4.23
CA GLY A 163 21.40 -22.29 -4.59
C GLY A 163 21.96 -20.93 -5.04
N HIS A 164 21.13 -19.90 -5.18
CA HIS A 164 21.57 -18.55 -5.54
C HIS A 164 21.97 -17.79 -4.28
N ALA A 165 23.25 -17.43 -4.17
CA ALA A 165 23.75 -16.60 -3.08
C ALA A 165 23.02 -15.25 -3.05
N VAL A 166 22.53 -14.85 -1.88
CA VAL A 166 21.76 -13.60 -1.73
C VAL A 166 22.56 -12.45 -1.15
N THR A 167 23.81 -12.70 -0.75
CA THR A 167 24.74 -11.66 -0.28
C THR A 167 24.96 -10.61 -1.36
N GLY A 168 24.83 -9.33 -1.00
CA GLY A 168 25.02 -8.21 -1.92
C GLY A 168 23.80 -7.90 -2.81
N LEU A 169 22.83 -8.81 -2.96
CA LEU A 169 21.59 -8.54 -3.68
C LEU A 169 20.76 -7.47 -2.97
N ALA A 170 19.92 -6.76 -3.74
CA ALA A 170 18.90 -5.93 -3.15
C ALA A 170 17.87 -6.83 -2.44
N VAL A 171 17.31 -6.35 -1.33
CA VAL A 171 16.28 -7.09 -0.57
C VAL A 171 15.13 -7.53 -1.48
N THR A 172 14.83 -6.74 -2.50
CA THR A 172 13.73 -6.97 -3.43
C THR A 172 13.98 -8.09 -4.41
N ASP A 173 15.21 -8.27 -4.87
CA ASP A 173 15.58 -9.41 -5.70
C ASP A 173 15.43 -10.70 -4.89
N VAL A 174 15.85 -10.66 -3.63
CA VAL A 174 15.73 -11.79 -2.70
C VAL A 174 14.27 -12.14 -2.41
N VAL A 175 13.42 -11.14 -2.18
CA VAL A 175 11.96 -11.34 -2.06
C VAL A 175 11.40 -11.96 -3.34
N GLY A 176 11.89 -11.58 -4.51
CA GLY A 176 11.53 -12.19 -5.79
C GLY A 176 11.83 -13.70 -5.83
N LEU A 177 13.01 -14.11 -5.36
CA LEU A 177 13.40 -15.53 -5.28
C LEU A 177 12.53 -16.34 -4.30
N LEU A 178 12.08 -15.71 -3.21
CA LEU A 178 11.20 -16.35 -2.22
C LEU A 178 9.75 -16.50 -2.70
N ARG A 179 9.37 -15.78 -3.76
CA ARG A 179 8.07 -15.90 -4.44
C ARG A 179 8.13 -16.95 -5.56
N GLY A 180 6.96 -17.33 -6.06
CA GLY A 180 6.79 -18.36 -7.08
C GLY A 180 5.42 -19.02 -6.94
N ASP A 181 5.16 -20.03 -7.76
CA ASP A 181 3.85 -20.68 -7.80
C ASP A 181 3.55 -21.47 -6.51
N ALA A 182 2.29 -21.47 -6.09
CA ALA A 182 1.86 -22.19 -4.90
C ALA A 182 2.11 -23.70 -5.06
N GLY A 183 2.60 -24.33 -3.99
CA GLY A 183 2.97 -25.75 -3.96
C GLY A 183 4.40 -26.05 -4.41
N THR A 184 5.08 -25.13 -5.10
CA THR A 184 6.48 -25.31 -5.51
C THR A 184 7.42 -25.24 -4.29
N PRO A 185 8.48 -26.08 -4.26
CA PRO A 185 9.48 -26.00 -3.21
C PRO A 185 10.45 -24.82 -3.44
N VAL A 186 11.02 -24.31 -2.36
CA VAL A 186 12.18 -23.42 -2.34
C VAL A 186 13.15 -23.89 -1.27
N VAL A 187 14.43 -23.97 -1.62
CA VAL A 187 15.50 -24.36 -0.70
C VAL A 187 16.16 -23.11 -0.15
N LEU A 188 16.13 -22.97 1.18
CA LEU A 188 16.71 -21.84 1.90
C LEU A 188 17.92 -22.30 2.67
N ASN A 189 19.08 -21.70 2.41
CA ASN A 189 20.25 -21.84 3.28
C ASN A 189 20.34 -20.62 4.19
N LEU A 190 20.36 -20.88 5.49
CA LEU A 190 20.26 -19.91 6.55
C LEU A 190 21.45 -20.07 7.50
N SER A 191 21.78 -19.03 8.25
CA SER A 191 22.66 -19.10 9.42
C SER A 191 21.93 -18.59 10.64
N ARG A 192 21.95 -19.38 11.72
CA ARG A 192 21.40 -19.02 13.03
C ARG A 192 22.47 -19.27 14.09
N ASP A 193 22.81 -18.22 14.83
CA ASP A 193 23.83 -18.28 15.89
C ASP A 193 25.17 -18.89 15.43
N GLY A 194 25.53 -18.69 14.15
CA GLY A 194 26.76 -19.20 13.54
C GLY A 194 26.68 -20.64 12.99
N ALA A 195 25.55 -21.34 13.16
CA ALA A 195 25.31 -22.64 12.55
C ALA A 195 24.54 -22.51 11.23
N ASP A 196 24.96 -23.26 10.21
CA ASP A 196 24.27 -23.32 8.92
C ASP A 196 23.08 -24.28 8.99
N LEU A 197 21.95 -23.85 8.42
CA LEU A 197 20.72 -24.64 8.31
C LEU A 197 20.23 -24.63 6.86
N THR A 198 19.70 -25.76 6.41
CA THR A 198 19.08 -25.89 5.10
C THR A 198 17.65 -26.34 5.28
N GLU A 199 16.71 -25.52 4.83
CA GLU A 199 15.27 -25.80 4.93
C GLU A 199 14.63 -25.80 3.55
N THR A 200 13.86 -26.85 3.26
CA THR A 200 13.01 -26.88 2.06
C THR A 200 11.60 -26.47 2.43
N VAL A 201 11.18 -25.31 1.95
CA VAL A 201 9.88 -24.72 2.26
C VAL A 201 8.99 -24.81 1.02
N ARG A 202 7.72 -25.18 1.18
CA ARG A 202 6.75 -25.15 0.07
C ARG A 202 6.03 -23.82 0.06
N ARG A 203 6.03 -23.13 -1.09
CA ARG A 203 5.31 -21.86 -1.25
C ARG A 203 3.82 -22.09 -1.07
N GLU A 204 3.15 -21.20 -0.36
CA GLU A 204 1.69 -21.21 -0.16
C GLU A 204 1.12 -19.83 -0.43
N GLN A 205 -0.17 -19.78 -0.80
CA GLN A 205 -0.90 -18.53 -0.82
C GLN A 205 -1.21 -18.11 0.62
N LEU A 206 -0.57 -17.03 1.05
CA LEU A 206 -0.70 -16.43 2.36
C LEU A 206 -1.63 -15.23 2.31
N ARG A 207 -2.12 -14.84 3.49
CA ARG A 207 -2.97 -13.66 3.66
C ARG A 207 -2.29 -12.65 4.57
N THR A 208 -2.36 -11.38 4.19
CA THR A 208 -1.97 -10.28 5.07
C THR A 208 -3.04 -10.05 6.13
N GLU A 209 -2.64 -9.53 7.28
CA GLU A 209 -3.54 -8.89 8.24
C GLU A 209 -3.47 -7.37 8.03
N PRO A 210 -4.31 -6.79 7.16
CA PRO A 210 -4.21 -5.37 6.80
C PRO A 210 -4.62 -4.44 7.94
N VAL A 211 -5.38 -4.95 8.92
CA VAL A 211 -5.89 -4.20 10.05
C VAL A 211 -5.57 -4.96 11.32
N THR A 212 -4.83 -4.34 12.23
CA THR A 212 -4.51 -4.89 13.55
C THR A 212 -5.04 -3.95 14.63
N VAL A 213 -5.64 -4.51 15.68
CA VAL A 213 -6.19 -3.75 16.80
C VAL A 213 -5.39 -4.06 18.05
N ARG A 214 -4.98 -3.02 18.77
CA ARG A 214 -4.29 -3.13 20.06
C ARG A 214 -4.98 -2.24 21.07
N GLN A 215 -5.37 -2.84 22.19
CA GLN A 215 -5.82 -2.07 23.35
C GLN A 215 -4.64 -1.58 24.16
N ARG A 216 -4.68 -0.32 24.56
CA ARG A 216 -3.68 0.29 25.44
C ARG A 216 -4.18 0.28 26.89
N PRO A 217 -3.27 0.24 27.88
CA PRO A 217 -3.65 0.28 29.30
C PRO A 217 -4.36 1.57 29.74
N ASP A 218 -4.25 2.65 28.96
CA ASP A 218 -4.84 3.97 29.22
C ASP A 218 -6.26 4.13 28.63
N GLY A 219 -6.90 3.04 28.19
CA GLY A 219 -8.26 3.08 27.64
C GLY A 219 -8.33 3.68 26.24
N VAL A 220 -7.30 3.45 25.42
CA VAL A 220 -7.25 3.88 24.03
C VAL A 220 -7.16 2.67 23.11
N THR A 221 -8.08 2.61 22.15
CA THR A 221 -8.05 1.59 21.09
C THR A 221 -7.19 2.08 19.92
N VAL A 222 -6.09 1.38 19.62
CA VAL A 222 -5.26 1.65 18.44
C VAL A 222 -5.67 0.72 17.30
N ILE A 223 -6.16 1.29 16.21
CA ILE A 223 -6.51 0.58 14.98
C ILE A 223 -5.44 0.92 13.94
N LYS A 224 -4.51 0.00 13.68
CA LYS A 224 -3.50 0.17 12.65
C LYS A 224 -3.97 -0.40 11.33
N VAL A 225 -3.90 0.39 10.27
CA VAL A 225 -4.20 -0.03 8.91
C VAL A 225 -2.90 0.00 8.11
N ALA A 226 -2.34 -1.17 7.82
CA ALA A 226 -1.08 -1.29 7.08
C ALA A 226 -1.25 -1.03 5.58
N SER A 227 -2.41 -1.38 5.02
CA SER A 227 -2.77 -1.12 3.62
C SER A 227 -4.27 -1.33 3.41
N PHE A 228 -4.84 -0.69 2.39
CA PHE A 228 -6.25 -0.85 2.02
C PHE A 228 -6.44 -2.02 1.04
N THR A 229 -6.35 -3.25 1.54
CA THR A 229 -6.67 -4.46 0.76
C THR A 229 -8.13 -4.86 0.92
N ARG A 230 -8.59 -5.83 0.13
CA ARG A 230 -9.99 -6.29 0.14
C ARG A 230 -10.46 -6.66 1.56
N GLY A 231 -11.59 -6.09 1.96
CA GLY A 231 -12.21 -6.25 3.27
C GLY A 231 -11.50 -5.54 4.41
N SER A 232 -10.50 -4.69 4.15
CA SER A 232 -9.87 -3.87 5.20
C SER A 232 -10.84 -2.81 5.74
N GLY A 233 -11.67 -2.21 4.90
CA GLY A 233 -12.66 -1.21 5.32
C GLY A 233 -13.68 -1.77 6.31
N ASP A 234 -14.20 -2.97 6.04
CA ASP A 234 -15.13 -3.65 6.95
C ASP A 234 -14.46 -4.05 8.27
N ARG A 235 -13.19 -4.45 8.24
CA ARG A 235 -12.41 -4.71 9.47
C ARG A 235 -12.21 -3.46 10.30
N VAL A 236 -11.97 -2.30 9.68
CA VAL A 236 -11.92 -1.01 10.40
C VAL A 236 -13.28 -0.71 11.04
N LYS A 237 -14.39 -0.83 10.30
CA LYS A 237 -15.74 -0.64 10.85
C LYS A 237 -16.01 -1.56 12.04
N ALA A 238 -15.65 -2.84 11.93
CA ALA A 238 -15.80 -3.81 13.01
C ALA A 238 -14.94 -3.42 14.23
N ALA A 239 -13.69 -2.99 14.02
CA ALA A 239 -12.81 -2.55 15.09
C ALA A 239 -13.34 -1.30 15.83
N VAL A 240 -13.88 -0.32 15.11
CA VAL A 240 -14.49 0.88 15.71
C VAL A 240 -15.74 0.54 16.51
N ARG A 241 -16.58 -0.39 16.02
CA ARG A 241 -17.77 -0.87 16.74
C ARG A 241 -17.42 -1.67 17.99
N ALA A 242 -16.33 -2.43 17.95
CA ALA A 242 -15.85 -3.24 19.07
C ALA A 242 -15.04 -2.44 20.10
N ALA A 243 -14.58 -1.23 19.76
CA ALA A 243 -13.89 -0.34 20.69
C ALA A 243 -14.82 -0.01 21.88
N PRO A 244 -14.32 -0.05 23.14
CA PRO A 244 -15.14 0.24 24.31
C PRO A 244 -15.82 1.62 24.25
N ALA A 245 -17.00 1.74 24.85
CA ALA A 245 -17.71 3.00 24.94
C ALA A 245 -16.94 3.98 25.86
N GLY A 246 -16.90 5.26 25.49
CA GLY A 246 -16.20 6.30 26.26
C GLY A 246 -14.68 6.35 26.06
N GLU A 247 -14.08 5.37 25.39
CA GLU A 247 -12.65 5.35 25.05
C GLU A 247 -12.37 6.06 23.73
N GLY A 248 -11.19 6.68 23.60
CA GLY A 248 -10.71 7.29 22.37
C GLY A 248 -10.11 6.28 21.39
N VAL A 249 -10.10 6.62 20.10
CA VAL A 249 -9.48 5.81 19.04
C VAL A 249 -8.29 6.53 18.43
N VAL A 250 -7.19 5.79 18.26
CA VAL A 250 -6.08 6.17 17.38
C VAL A 250 -6.17 5.33 16.11
N LEU A 251 -6.37 6.00 14.97
CA LEU A 251 -6.24 5.39 13.65
C LEU A 251 -4.79 5.54 13.18
N ASP A 252 -4.02 4.46 13.17
CA ASP A 252 -2.61 4.49 12.76
C ASP A 252 -2.45 4.16 11.27
N LEU A 253 -2.12 5.18 10.47
CA LEU A 253 -1.89 5.12 9.02
C LEU A 253 -0.41 5.30 8.65
N ARG A 254 0.50 5.29 9.64
CA ARG A 254 1.94 5.39 9.41
C ARG A 254 2.44 4.23 8.55
N GLY A 255 3.25 4.55 7.54
CA GLY A 255 3.78 3.58 6.58
C GLY A 255 2.75 2.93 5.67
N ASN A 256 1.50 3.43 5.61
CA ASN A 256 0.46 2.88 4.75
C ASN A 256 0.55 3.47 3.33
N PRO A 257 0.92 2.68 2.30
CA PRO A 257 1.11 3.16 0.93
C PRO A 257 -0.20 3.38 0.15
N GLY A 258 -1.35 3.25 0.80
CA GLY A 258 -2.67 3.30 0.19
C GLY A 258 -3.22 1.91 -0.12
N GLY A 259 -3.81 1.75 -1.31
CA GLY A 259 -4.51 0.53 -1.70
C GLY A 259 -5.77 0.80 -2.53
N LEU A 260 -6.78 -0.02 -2.32
CA LEU A 260 -8.10 0.09 -2.93
C LEU A 260 -8.85 1.30 -2.38
N VAL A 261 -9.26 2.20 -3.28
CA VAL A 261 -9.96 3.44 -2.91
C VAL A 261 -11.31 3.13 -2.24
N THR A 262 -12.01 2.09 -2.71
CA THR A 262 -13.29 1.65 -2.15
C THR A 262 -13.16 1.20 -0.69
N GLU A 263 -12.06 0.53 -0.35
CA GLU A 263 -11.78 0.09 1.01
C GLU A 263 -11.42 1.27 1.91
N ALA A 264 -10.65 2.23 1.39
CA ALA A 264 -10.32 3.48 2.08
C ALA A 264 -11.58 4.33 2.38
N VAL A 265 -12.48 4.50 1.41
CA VAL A 265 -13.78 5.17 1.61
C VAL A 265 -14.63 4.43 2.64
N THR A 266 -14.63 3.10 2.60
CA THR A 266 -15.35 2.26 3.57
C THR A 266 -14.77 2.44 4.98
N ALA A 267 -13.44 2.49 5.11
CA ALA A 267 -12.76 2.77 6.38
C ALA A 267 -13.07 4.17 6.91
N ALA A 268 -13.04 5.21 6.05
CA ALA A 268 -13.42 6.57 6.44
C ALA A 268 -14.88 6.63 6.94
N SER A 269 -15.78 5.86 6.32
CA SER A 269 -17.19 5.74 6.73
C SER A 269 -17.36 5.11 8.12
N ALA A 270 -16.33 4.50 8.71
CA ALA A 270 -16.40 4.06 10.11
C ALA A 270 -16.46 5.25 11.09
N PHE A 271 -15.99 6.42 10.67
CA PHE A 271 -15.84 7.62 11.50
C PHE A 271 -16.69 8.80 11.02
N LEU A 272 -17.38 8.66 9.89
CA LEU A 272 -18.17 9.71 9.24
C LEU A 272 -19.61 9.24 9.08
N ASP A 273 -20.56 10.15 9.29
CA ASP A 273 -21.99 9.91 9.05
C ASP A 273 -22.40 10.51 7.70
N GLY A 274 -21.97 9.86 6.63
CA GLY A 274 -22.16 10.35 5.27
C GLY A 274 -21.27 11.54 4.86
N GLY A 275 -21.57 12.10 3.69
CA GLY A 275 -20.90 13.27 3.14
C GLY A 275 -19.61 12.98 2.36
N LEU A 276 -19.03 14.06 1.81
CA LEU A 276 -17.89 13.99 0.89
C LEU A 276 -16.63 13.46 1.56
N VAL A 277 -16.01 12.45 0.95
CA VAL A 277 -14.68 11.92 1.32
C VAL A 277 -13.60 12.48 0.39
N ALA A 278 -13.84 12.44 -0.92
CA ALA A 278 -12.93 13.03 -1.90
C ALA A 278 -13.63 13.24 -3.23
N THR A 279 -13.05 14.10 -4.06
CA THR A 279 -13.36 14.15 -5.49
C THR A 279 -12.17 13.64 -6.26
N TYR A 280 -12.40 13.05 -7.43
CA TYR A 280 -11.33 12.68 -8.35
C TYR A 280 -11.73 12.97 -9.78
N ASP A 281 -10.78 13.37 -10.59
CA ASP A 281 -10.95 13.57 -12.03
C ASP A 281 -10.39 12.38 -12.78
N VAL A 282 -11.12 11.93 -13.81
CA VAL A 282 -10.60 10.98 -14.80
C VAL A 282 -10.80 11.60 -16.17
N ARG A 283 -9.74 12.12 -16.78
CA ARG A 283 -9.76 12.69 -18.14
C ARG A 283 -10.83 13.80 -18.32
N GLY A 284 -11.00 14.65 -17.31
CA GLY A 284 -11.99 15.73 -17.30
C GLY A 284 -13.37 15.35 -16.77
N ASP A 285 -13.62 14.05 -16.51
CA ASP A 285 -14.84 13.60 -15.85
C ASP A 285 -14.65 13.60 -14.33
N GLN A 286 -15.17 14.63 -13.68
CA GLN A 286 -15.17 14.70 -12.22
C GLN A 286 -16.10 13.65 -11.61
N ARG A 287 -15.59 12.94 -10.62
CA ARG A 287 -16.26 11.93 -9.82
C ARG A 287 -16.16 12.28 -8.35
N VAL A 288 -17.11 11.75 -7.58
CA VAL A 288 -17.25 12.05 -6.16
C VAL A 288 -17.33 10.76 -5.37
N LEU A 289 -16.63 10.72 -4.24
CA LEU A 289 -16.63 9.62 -3.28
C LEU A 289 -17.30 10.10 -2.00
N TYR A 290 -18.34 9.40 -1.58
CA TYR A 290 -19.09 9.70 -0.37
C TYR A 290 -18.89 8.61 0.68
N ALA A 291 -18.84 9.03 1.94
CA ALA A 291 -18.94 8.11 3.07
C ALA A 291 -20.36 7.53 3.14
N ALA A 292 -20.47 6.30 3.63
CA ALA A 292 -21.75 5.75 4.05
C ALA A 292 -22.22 6.40 5.36
N GLU A 293 -23.53 6.40 5.60
CA GLU A 293 -24.13 6.82 6.87
C GLU A 293 -23.89 5.79 8.00
N GLY A 294 -24.06 6.23 9.25
CA GLY A 294 -23.99 5.39 10.45
C GLY A 294 -22.58 5.18 11.02
N GLY A 295 -21.62 6.04 10.68
CA GLY A 295 -20.29 6.04 11.28
C GLY A 295 -20.27 6.67 12.68
N ASP A 296 -19.23 6.37 13.45
CA ASP A 296 -19.04 6.94 14.79
C ASP A 296 -18.44 8.35 14.69
N THR A 297 -19.27 9.36 14.92
CA THR A 297 -18.90 10.78 14.86
C THR A 297 -18.62 11.40 16.23
N THR A 298 -18.87 10.70 17.34
CA THR A 298 -18.83 11.28 18.69
C THR A 298 -17.57 10.91 19.45
N ARG A 299 -16.98 9.75 19.17
CA ARG A 299 -15.79 9.28 19.87
C ARG A 299 -14.56 10.16 19.57
N PRO A 300 -13.72 10.53 20.55
CA PRO A 300 -12.44 11.19 20.28
C PRO A 300 -11.58 10.37 19.32
N LEU A 301 -11.05 11.04 18.27
CA LEU A 301 -10.31 10.39 17.20
C LEU A 301 -9.03 11.18 16.86
N VAL A 302 -7.91 10.45 16.82
CA VAL A 302 -6.64 10.94 16.28
C VAL A 302 -6.20 10.04 15.13
N ALA A 303 -5.70 10.63 14.05
CA ALA A 303 -5.07 9.90 12.95
C ALA A 303 -3.55 10.06 13.03
N LEU A 304 -2.79 8.96 13.13
CA LEU A 304 -1.33 8.99 13.04
C LEU A 304 -0.89 8.88 11.58
N VAL A 305 0.02 9.76 11.18
CA VAL A 305 0.53 9.82 9.81
C VAL A 305 2.03 10.06 9.77
N ASP A 306 2.67 9.63 8.69
CA ASP A 306 4.07 9.92 8.40
C ASP A 306 4.33 10.03 6.88
N GLY A 307 5.58 10.23 6.49
CA GLY A 307 5.98 10.28 5.07
C GLY A 307 5.75 8.97 4.30
N GLY A 308 5.40 7.86 4.97
CA GLY A 308 4.98 6.61 4.35
C GLY A 308 3.47 6.50 4.17
N THR A 309 2.67 7.37 4.82
CA THR A 309 1.25 7.54 4.53
C THR A 309 1.10 8.12 3.12
N MET A 310 0.48 7.37 2.21
CA MET A 310 0.42 7.73 0.79
C MET A 310 -0.97 7.46 0.20
N SER A 311 -1.36 8.24 -0.81
CA SER A 311 -2.40 7.87 -1.75
C SER A 311 -3.77 7.68 -1.09
N ALA A 312 -4.42 6.51 -1.19
CA ALA A 312 -5.70 6.25 -0.52
C ALA A 312 -5.66 6.50 1.01
N ALA A 313 -4.49 6.38 1.65
CA ALA A 313 -4.35 6.73 3.07
C ALA A 313 -4.37 8.24 3.30
N GLU A 314 -3.78 9.03 2.41
CA GLU A 314 -3.85 10.50 2.44
C GLU A 314 -5.27 10.99 2.17
N LEU A 315 -6.02 10.29 1.31
CA LEU A 315 -7.44 10.53 1.09
C LEU A 315 -8.27 10.37 2.38
N VAL A 316 -8.03 9.29 3.15
CA VAL A 316 -8.71 9.09 4.45
C VAL A 316 -8.30 10.17 5.44
N THR A 317 -7.01 10.44 5.58
CA THR A 317 -6.50 11.50 6.48
C THR A 317 -7.12 12.85 6.13
N GLY A 318 -7.07 13.26 4.86
CA GLY A 318 -7.61 14.53 4.38
C GLY A 318 -9.11 14.64 4.58
N ALA A 319 -9.86 13.55 4.35
CA ALA A 319 -11.30 13.52 4.59
C ALA A 319 -11.66 13.70 6.07
N LEU A 320 -10.93 13.04 6.97
CA LEU A 320 -11.16 13.16 8.41
C LEU A 320 -10.71 14.52 8.94
N GLN A 321 -9.59 15.05 8.46
CA GLN A 321 -9.07 16.37 8.85
C GLN A 321 -9.97 17.51 8.37
N ASP A 322 -10.32 17.55 7.08
CA ASP A 322 -11.12 18.63 6.49
C ASP A 322 -12.53 18.73 7.10
N ARG A 323 -13.03 17.60 7.58
CA ARG A 323 -14.34 17.51 8.22
C ARG A 323 -14.28 17.75 9.73
N GLY A 324 -13.12 18.11 10.27
CA GLY A 324 -12.90 18.29 11.70
C GLY A 324 -13.16 17.04 12.52
N ARG A 325 -13.11 15.86 11.90
CA ARG A 325 -13.46 14.59 12.55
C ARG A 325 -12.29 14.00 13.32
N ALA A 326 -11.06 14.17 12.83
CA ALA A 326 -9.85 13.70 13.49
C ALA A 326 -8.80 14.80 13.55
N VAL A 327 -7.99 14.80 14.60
CA VAL A 327 -6.73 15.55 14.63
C VAL A 327 -5.64 14.64 14.05
N ALA A 328 -4.98 15.08 12.98
CA ALA A 328 -3.84 14.39 12.39
C ALA A 328 -2.56 14.72 13.18
N VAL A 329 -1.82 13.68 13.58
CA VAL A 329 -0.61 13.80 14.41
C VAL A 329 0.54 13.03 13.75
N GLY A 330 1.72 13.64 13.65
CA GLY A 330 2.91 12.98 13.09
C GLY A 330 3.72 13.87 12.17
N SER A 331 4.08 13.39 10.99
CA SER A 331 4.82 14.17 9.98
C SER A 331 4.04 14.28 8.67
N ARG A 332 4.49 15.18 7.78
CA ARG A 332 3.86 15.40 6.47
C ARG A 332 3.81 14.10 5.68
N THR A 333 2.66 13.83 5.05
CA THR A 333 2.46 12.63 4.23
C THR A 333 3.17 12.74 2.88
N PHE A 334 3.14 11.66 2.11
CA PHE A 334 3.99 11.50 0.93
C PHE A 334 3.70 12.49 -0.22
N GLY A 335 2.42 12.80 -0.46
CA GLY A 335 2.00 13.72 -1.52
C GLY A 335 1.76 13.07 -2.87
N LYS A 336 1.10 11.92 -2.91
CA LYS A 336 0.68 11.29 -4.19
C LYS A 336 -0.77 11.65 -4.47
N GLY A 337 -1.01 12.74 -5.20
CA GLY A 337 -2.37 13.25 -5.52
C GLY A 337 -2.99 12.71 -6.81
N SER A 338 -2.29 11.82 -7.51
CA SER A 338 -2.68 11.25 -8.79
C SER A 338 -3.56 9.99 -8.66
N VAL A 339 -4.41 9.75 -9.65
CA VAL A 339 -5.17 8.51 -9.82
C VAL A 339 -4.57 7.69 -10.95
N GLN A 340 -4.28 6.42 -10.71
CA GLN A 340 -3.90 5.49 -11.77
C GLN A 340 -5.06 4.59 -12.18
N MET A 341 -5.07 4.17 -13.45
CA MET A 341 -5.95 3.12 -13.93
C MET A 341 -5.19 2.06 -14.75
N PRO A 342 -5.43 0.77 -14.49
CA PRO A 342 -4.86 -0.30 -15.29
C PRO A 342 -5.50 -0.33 -16.67
N THR A 343 -4.65 -0.43 -17.69
CA THR A 343 -5.01 -0.59 -19.09
C THR A 343 -4.36 -1.85 -19.64
N GLU A 344 -5.17 -2.80 -20.08
CA GLU A 344 -4.71 -3.98 -20.82
C GLU A 344 -4.17 -3.54 -22.20
N LEU A 345 -2.98 -4.03 -22.55
CA LEU A 345 -2.25 -3.76 -23.78
C LEU A 345 -2.41 -4.93 -24.78
N PRO A 346 -2.10 -4.73 -26.08
CA PRO A 346 -2.32 -5.76 -27.11
C PRO A 346 -1.62 -7.11 -26.88
N ASP A 347 -0.49 -7.12 -26.17
CA ASP A 347 0.27 -8.33 -25.80
C ASP A 347 -0.20 -8.96 -24.47
N GLY A 348 -1.26 -8.41 -23.87
CA GLY A 348 -1.79 -8.78 -22.56
C GLY A 348 -0.99 -8.24 -21.38
N SER A 349 0.08 -7.47 -21.60
CA SER A 349 0.69 -6.66 -20.53
C SER A 349 -0.30 -5.58 -20.06
N VAL A 350 -0.03 -4.98 -18.89
CA VAL A 350 -0.90 -3.97 -18.29
C VAL A 350 -0.11 -2.70 -17.99
N ALA A 351 -0.56 -1.57 -18.51
CA ALA A 351 -0.07 -0.26 -18.15
C ALA A 351 -0.99 0.39 -17.12
N GLU A 352 -0.49 0.63 -15.92
CA GLU A 352 -1.14 1.43 -14.88
C GLU A 352 -0.72 2.88 -15.05
N LEU A 353 -1.57 3.67 -15.71
CA LEU A 353 -1.27 5.03 -16.15
C LEU A 353 -1.99 6.06 -15.29
N THR A 354 -1.39 7.22 -15.09
CA THR A 354 -2.06 8.36 -14.45
C THR A 354 -3.18 8.87 -15.36
N VAL A 355 -4.39 8.95 -14.83
CA VAL A 355 -5.59 9.38 -15.57
C VAL A 355 -6.24 10.64 -15.01
N GLY A 356 -5.71 11.16 -13.89
CA GLY A 356 -6.17 12.40 -13.29
C GLY A 356 -5.70 12.53 -11.84
N THR A 357 -6.38 13.37 -11.08
CA THR A 357 -6.00 13.76 -9.72
C THR A 357 -7.17 13.65 -8.77
N TYR A 358 -6.93 13.49 -7.48
CA TYR A 358 -7.96 13.59 -6.45
C TYR A 358 -7.73 14.78 -5.52
N ARG A 359 -8.82 15.23 -4.91
CA ARG A 359 -8.86 16.36 -3.98
C ARG A 359 -9.62 15.98 -2.73
N THR A 360 -9.15 16.52 -1.60
CA THR A 360 -9.82 16.38 -0.30
C THR A 360 -11.16 17.14 -0.27
N PRO A 361 -12.02 16.98 0.75
CA PRO A 361 -13.29 17.70 0.83
C PRO A 361 -13.17 19.23 0.78
N ALA A 362 -12.08 19.80 1.30
CA ALA A 362 -11.78 21.23 1.21
C ALA A 362 -11.16 21.65 -0.14
N GLY A 363 -11.03 20.74 -1.11
CA GLY A 363 -10.51 21.01 -2.44
C GLY A 363 -8.99 20.99 -2.57
N ARG A 364 -8.25 20.61 -1.52
CA ARG A 364 -6.78 20.56 -1.52
C ARG A 364 -6.28 19.50 -2.50
N SER A 365 -5.30 19.87 -3.31
CA SER A 365 -4.49 18.91 -4.08
C SER A 365 -3.47 18.28 -3.14
N LEU A 366 -3.16 17.01 -3.34
CA LEU A 366 -2.11 16.33 -2.56
C LEU A 366 -0.81 16.16 -3.35
N ASP A 367 -0.83 16.39 -4.66
CA ASP A 367 0.30 16.08 -5.53
C ASP A 367 1.49 16.99 -5.19
N GLY A 368 2.60 16.38 -4.75
CA GLY A 368 3.82 17.07 -4.33
C GLY A 368 3.78 17.72 -2.94
N GLU A 369 2.60 17.91 -2.34
CA GLU A 369 2.43 18.59 -1.05
C GLU A 369 2.10 17.62 0.10
N GLY A 370 1.26 16.62 -0.16
CA GLY A 370 0.69 15.76 0.87
C GLY A 370 -0.24 16.47 1.85
N ILE A 371 -0.52 15.81 2.95
CA ILE A 371 -1.28 16.31 4.11
C ILE A 371 -0.27 16.74 5.17
N THR A 372 -0.38 17.99 5.62
CA THR A 372 0.32 18.47 6.80
C THR A 372 -0.46 18.09 8.06
N PRO A 373 0.15 17.41 9.05
CA PRO A 373 -0.54 17.06 10.28
C PRO A 373 -0.88 18.32 11.08
N ASP A 374 -2.00 18.28 11.81
CA ASP A 374 -2.41 19.38 12.70
C ASP A 374 -1.43 19.54 13.87
N VAL A 375 -0.86 18.41 14.34
CA VAL A 375 0.14 18.39 15.41
C VAL A 375 1.38 17.65 14.93
N PRO A 376 2.51 18.37 14.69
CA PRO A 376 3.75 17.72 14.31
C PRO A 376 4.30 16.90 15.48
N ALA A 377 4.80 15.70 15.17
CA ALA A 377 5.44 14.79 16.12
C ALA A 377 6.43 13.87 15.41
N GLY A 378 7.61 13.69 16.01
CA GLY A 378 8.64 12.75 15.55
C GLY A 378 8.70 11.55 16.50
N GLU A 379 9.75 11.51 17.33
CA GLU A 379 9.83 10.56 18.42
C GLU A 379 8.63 10.69 19.37
N ARG A 380 8.15 9.56 19.93
CA ARG A 380 7.04 9.52 20.89
C ARG A 380 5.67 9.95 20.32
N VAL A 381 5.49 9.87 19.00
CA VAL A 381 4.23 10.23 18.31
C VAL A 381 2.97 9.58 18.89
N GLU A 382 3.03 8.33 19.34
CA GLU A 382 1.89 7.67 19.97
C GLU A 382 1.48 8.33 21.30
N GLU A 383 2.45 8.75 22.12
CA GLU A 383 2.17 9.41 23.39
C GLU A 383 1.61 10.81 23.19
N ARG A 384 2.11 11.50 22.14
CA ARG A 384 1.53 12.77 21.70
C ARG A 384 0.08 12.60 21.27
N ALA A 385 -0.24 11.56 20.50
CA ALA A 385 -1.60 11.26 20.09
C ALA A 385 -2.54 10.99 21.28
N VAL A 386 -2.07 10.26 22.31
CA VAL A 386 -2.86 10.06 23.54
C VAL A 386 -3.10 11.37 24.27
N THR A 387 -2.09 12.25 24.34
CA THR A 387 -2.25 13.58 24.95
C THR A 387 -3.30 14.41 24.20
N VAL A 388 -3.26 14.38 22.86
CA VAL A 388 -4.26 15.06 22.01
C VAL A 388 -5.65 14.46 22.25
N LEU A 389 -5.79 13.13 22.28
CA LEU A 389 -7.05 12.46 22.58
C LEU A 389 -7.63 12.88 23.94
N GLY A 390 -6.79 12.98 24.98
CA GLY A 390 -7.21 13.48 26.29
C GLY A 390 -7.75 14.91 26.24
N GLY A 391 -7.18 15.77 25.37
CA GLY A 391 -7.70 17.12 25.14
C GLY A 391 -9.00 17.17 24.32
N LEU A 392 -9.23 16.19 23.44
CA LEU A 392 -10.48 16.03 22.69
C LEU A 392 -11.61 15.45 23.57
N GLY A 393 -11.26 14.92 24.73
CA GLY A 393 -12.18 14.27 25.68
C GLY A 393 -11.82 14.53 27.14
N VAL A 394 -11.94 15.78 27.60
CA VAL A 394 -12.48 16.09 28.94
C VAL A 394 -13.28 17.40 28.88
N GLY A 395 -14.59 17.27 29.00
CA GLY A 395 -15.53 18.33 29.37
C GLY A 395 -16.82 17.66 29.82
N PRO A 396 -17.38 18.01 31.00
CA PRO A 396 -18.53 17.33 31.61
C PRO A 396 -19.80 17.36 30.77
#